data_AF-A0A8X6FC79-F1
#
_entry.id   AF-A0A8X6FC79-F1
#
_cell.length_a   1.000
_cell.length_b   1.000
_cell.length_c   1.000
_cell.angle_alpha   90.00
_cell.angle_beta   90.00
_cell.angle_gamma   90.00
#
_symmetry.space_group_name_H-M   'P 1'
#
loop_
_entity.id
_entity.type
_entity.pdbx_description
1 polymer ?
#
loop_
_entity_poly.entity_id
_entity_poly.type
_entity_poly.pdbx_seq_one_letter_code
_entity_poly.pdbx_strand_id
1 'polypeptide(L)'
;MAEDSDMDDNMSGMEDDPNDSDYEQQKLTFKAKKVKRGNNGKWKLYYENRIFKKEWLDLFPWVEEDPDDSKFAICRACNRKIKAHKGILETHQKTKKHIKNLSGSDDIEDEDETRKPERPSEPKVFNIPNQPTVEQMLSDDQFSFFTESPIDAAHQAITNLIDKLVEKYHENRLENLKVENQAIMQLNVERANLIRSENQRKLERREMQETNNREALAVQLKFMQQQHETKINCMERERDAKLKAVEQQLMFARQEYERKVKLLDQQLQSMK
;
A
#
# COMPACT_ATOMS: atom_id res chain seq x y z
N MET A 1 -38.45 5.79 41.01
CA MET A 1 -38.38 4.52 41.76
C MET A 1 -38.13 3.42 40.74
N ALA A 2 -37.18 2.52 41.02
CA ALA A 2 -36.41 1.63 40.11
C ALA A 2 -35.00 2.23 39.87
N GLU A 3 -34.13 2.23 40.87
CA GLU A 3 -33.31 1.12 41.42
C GLU A 3 -32.07 0.81 40.56
N ASP A 4 -30.97 1.32 41.11
CA ASP A 4 -29.57 1.02 40.91
C ASP A 4 -29.27 -0.47 40.72
N SER A 5 -28.35 -0.77 39.78
CA SER A 5 -27.54 -1.98 39.87
C SER A 5 -26.15 -1.71 39.29
N ASP A 6 -25.36 -0.99 40.08
CA ASP A 6 -23.90 -0.92 39.96
C ASP A 6 -23.33 -2.32 40.20
N MET A 7 -22.95 -2.98 39.11
CA MET A 7 -22.12 -4.19 39.15
C MET A 7 -20.67 -3.72 39.12
N ASP A 8 -20.15 -3.41 40.32
CA ASP A 8 -18.72 -3.33 40.61
C ASP A 8 -18.09 -4.71 40.39
N ASP A 9 -17.71 -4.99 39.14
CA ASP A 9 -16.93 -6.17 38.78
C ASP A 9 -15.48 -5.99 39.26
N ASN A 10 -15.30 -6.42 40.50
CA ASN A 10 -14.08 -6.70 41.22
C ASN A 10 -13.14 -7.58 40.39
N MET A 11 -12.37 -6.97 39.48
CA MET A 11 -11.20 -7.57 38.84
C MET A 11 -10.09 -7.69 39.89
N SER A 12 -10.19 -8.74 40.71
CA SER A 12 -9.20 -9.12 41.70
C SER A 12 -7.81 -9.19 41.04
N GLY A 13 -6.87 -8.49 41.66
CA GLY A 13 -5.47 -8.44 41.28
C GLY A 13 -4.91 -9.83 40.96
N MET A 14 -4.59 -10.01 39.69
CA MET A 14 -3.62 -10.98 39.26
C MET A 14 -2.27 -10.30 39.52
N GLU A 15 -1.73 -10.51 40.72
CA GLU A 15 -0.39 -10.08 41.08
C GLU A 15 0.57 -10.74 40.10
N ASP A 16 1.13 -9.94 39.20
CA ASP A 16 2.20 -10.32 38.29
C ASP A 16 3.40 -10.76 39.12
N ASP A 17 3.54 -12.07 39.33
CA ASP A 17 4.73 -12.70 39.89
C ASP A 17 5.91 -12.41 38.95
N PRO A 18 6.86 -11.55 39.34
CA PRO A 18 7.90 -11.06 38.44
C PRO A 18 9.05 -12.08 38.28
N ASN A 19 8.85 -13.34 38.67
CA ASN A 19 9.92 -14.35 38.73
C ASN A 19 9.66 -15.63 37.92
N ASP A 20 8.74 -15.63 36.96
CA ASP A 20 8.62 -16.73 35.98
C ASP A 20 9.64 -16.55 34.83
N SER A 21 10.93 -16.71 35.16
CA SER A 21 12.06 -16.56 34.24
C SER A 21 12.14 -17.65 33.15
N ASP A 22 11.29 -18.68 33.23
CA ASP A 22 11.27 -19.81 32.31
C ASP A 22 10.33 -19.59 31.11
N TYR A 23 9.32 -18.72 31.23
CA TYR A 23 8.39 -18.41 30.13
C TYR A 23 9.03 -17.54 29.03
N GLU A 24 10.00 -16.68 29.38
CA GLU A 24 10.77 -15.86 28.42
C GLU A 24 11.78 -16.70 27.60
N GLN A 25 12.36 -17.77 28.18
CA GLN A 25 13.34 -18.59 27.46
C GLN A 25 12.69 -19.48 26.37
N GLN A 26 11.45 -19.94 26.56
CA GLN A 26 10.73 -20.66 25.50
C GLN A 26 10.23 -19.73 24.37
N LYS A 27 9.97 -18.44 24.64
CA LYS A 27 9.55 -17.48 23.61
C LYS A 27 10.71 -17.02 22.70
N LEU A 28 11.95 -17.12 23.18
CA LEU A 28 13.15 -16.73 22.43
C LEU A 28 13.65 -17.81 21.45
N THR A 29 13.33 -19.09 21.68
CA THR A 29 13.75 -20.18 20.78
C THR A 29 12.81 -20.39 19.58
N PHE A 30 11.57 -19.87 19.62
CA PHE A 30 10.67 -19.86 18.44
C PHE A 30 10.88 -18.66 17.50
N LYS A 31 11.64 -17.63 17.90
CA LYS A 31 11.83 -16.41 17.10
C LYS A 31 13.11 -16.36 16.27
N ALA A 32 14.03 -17.33 16.44
CA ALA A 32 15.33 -17.34 15.77
C ALA A 32 15.38 -18.05 14.39
N LYS A 33 14.24 -18.25 13.72
CA LYS A 33 14.17 -18.76 12.33
C LYS A 33 13.37 -17.89 11.36
N LYS A 34 13.37 -16.56 11.56
CA LYS A 34 13.08 -15.62 10.46
C LYS A 34 14.38 -15.27 9.73
N VAL A 35 14.97 -16.28 9.11
CA VAL A 35 15.89 -16.07 7.98
C VAL A 35 15.13 -15.19 6.99
N LYS A 36 15.73 -14.04 6.61
CA LYS A 36 15.39 -13.26 5.42
C LYS A 36 15.36 -14.20 4.22
N ARG A 37 14.24 -14.89 4.02
CA ARG A 37 13.92 -15.52 2.75
C ARG A 37 13.69 -14.36 1.79
N GLY A 38 14.66 -14.12 0.91
CA GLY A 38 14.52 -13.17 -0.18
C GLY A 38 13.13 -13.32 -0.79
N ASN A 39 12.39 -12.22 -0.81
CA ASN A 39 10.97 -12.15 -1.17
C ASN A 39 10.73 -12.36 -2.68
N ASN A 40 11.65 -13.03 -3.39
CA ASN A 40 11.71 -13.11 -4.84
C ASN A 40 11.43 -14.52 -5.42
N GLY A 41 10.96 -15.49 -4.64
CA GLY A 41 10.79 -16.85 -5.18
C GLY A 41 9.59 -17.68 -4.72
N LYS A 42 9.01 -17.41 -3.54
CA LYS A 42 8.08 -18.39 -2.95
C LYS A 42 6.62 -18.27 -3.40
N TRP A 43 6.21 -17.13 -3.96
CA TRP A 43 4.87 -17.00 -4.56
C TRP A 43 4.76 -17.68 -5.93
N LYS A 44 5.89 -17.97 -6.59
CA LYS A 44 5.90 -18.59 -7.92
C LYS A 44 5.41 -20.04 -7.89
N LEU A 45 5.70 -20.78 -6.82
CA LEU A 45 5.26 -22.17 -6.62
C LEU A 45 3.77 -22.31 -6.28
N TYR A 46 3.10 -21.25 -5.82
CA TYR A 46 1.68 -21.34 -5.45
C TYR A 46 0.75 -21.50 -6.66
N TYR A 47 1.23 -21.14 -7.85
CA TYR A 47 0.48 -21.24 -9.10
C TYR A 47 0.77 -22.52 -9.88
N GLU A 48 1.86 -23.23 -9.63
CA GLU A 48 2.27 -24.38 -10.44
C GLU A 48 1.47 -25.66 -10.16
N ASN A 49 0.94 -25.82 -8.94
CA ASN A 49 0.19 -27.02 -8.52
C ASN A 49 -1.33 -26.85 -8.53
N ARG A 50 -1.84 -25.76 -9.10
CA ARG A 50 -3.29 -25.51 -9.17
C ARG A 50 -3.85 -26.16 -10.44
N ILE A 51 -4.79 -27.07 -10.21
CA ILE A 51 -5.52 -27.81 -11.24
C ILE A 51 -6.96 -27.28 -11.25
N PHE A 52 -7.57 -27.27 -12.42
CA PHE A 52 -8.98 -26.97 -12.62
C PHE A 52 -9.85 -27.85 -11.70
N LYS A 53 -10.82 -27.22 -11.03
CA LYS A 53 -11.76 -27.92 -10.15
C LYS A 53 -13.12 -27.95 -10.83
N LYS A 54 -13.77 -29.11 -10.87
CA LYS A 54 -15.11 -29.28 -11.47
C LYS A 54 -16.17 -28.38 -10.82
N GLU A 55 -16.03 -28.05 -9.53
CA GLU A 55 -16.87 -27.09 -8.80
C GLU A 55 -16.93 -25.70 -9.46
N TRP A 56 -15.94 -25.35 -10.28
CA TRP A 56 -15.93 -24.06 -10.99
C TRP A 56 -16.85 -24.04 -12.20
N LEU A 57 -17.26 -25.19 -12.73
CA LEU A 57 -18.27 -25.26 -13.78
C LEU A 57 -19.64 -24.82 -13.25
N ASP A 58 -19.94 -25.13 -11.98
CA ASP A 58 -21.18 -24.71 -11.32
C ASP A 58 -21.19 -23.20 -11.02
N LEU A 59 -20.04 -22.64 -10.64
CA LEU A 59 -19.90 -21.21 -10.32
C LEU A 59 -19.76 -20.33 -11.56
N PHE A 60 -19.13 -20.83 -12.63
CA PHE A 60 -18.85 -20.08 -13.85
C PHE A 60 -19.28 -20.88 -15.09
N PRO A 61 -20.58 -20.85 -15.46
CA PRO A 61 -21.13 -21.67 -16.56
C PRO A 61 -20.52 -21.41 -17.95
N TRP A 62 -19.84 -20.26 -18.11
CA TRP A 62 -19.13 -19.87 -19.34
C TRP A 62 -17.71 -20.43 -19.42
N VAL A 63 -17.23 -21.16 -18.40
CA VAL A 63 -15.90 -21.78 -18.35
C VAL A 63 -15.98 -23.25 -18.73
N GLU A 64 -14.99 -23.73 -19.47
CA GLU A 64 -14.81 -25.13 -19.84
C GLU A 64 -13.39 -25.59 -19.50
N GLU A 65 -13.21 -26.87 -19.19
CA GLU A 65 -11.89 -27.47 -18.94
C GLU A 65 -11.12 -27.58 -20.27
N ASP A 66 -9.85 -27.16 -20.28
CA ASP A 66 -8.99 -27.31 -21.44
C ASP A 66 -8.56 -28.79 -21.56
N PRO A 67 -8.80 -29.47 -22.71
CA PRO A 67 -8.43 -30.88 -22.87
C PRO A 67 -6.90 -31.09 -22.91
N ASP A 68 -6.14 -30.05 -23.26
CA ASP A 68 -4.67 -30.14 -23.39
C ASP A 68 -3.99 -29.94 -22.02
N ASP A 69 -4.50 -29.02 -21.20
CA ASP A 69 -3.87 -28.59 -19.95
C ASP A 69 -4.89 -28.31 -18.83
N SER A 70 -4.99 -29.21 -17.84
CA SER A 70 -5.87 -29.02 -16.67
C SER A 70 -5.50 -27.81 -15.77
N LYS A 71 -4.43 -27.06 -16.09
CA LYS A 71 -4.06 -25.81 -15.38
C LYS A 71 -4.75 -24.58 -15.97
N PHE A 72 -5.33 -24.72 -17.16
CA PHE A 72 -6.03 -23.66 -17.86
C PHE A 72 -7.51 -24.03 -18.00
N ALA A 73 -8.31 -23.00 -18.16
CA ALA A 73 -9.73 -23.09 -18.44
C ALA A 73 -10.02 -22.22 -19.65
N ILE A 74 -10.91 -22.68 -20.53
CA ILE A 74 -11.31 -21.96 -21.74
C ILE A 74 -12.58 -21.20 -21.41
N CYS A 75 -12.59 -19.89 -21.68
CA CYS A 75 -13.82 -19.11 -21.61
C CYS A 75 -14.59 -19.25 -22.92
N ARG A 76 -15.79 -19.85 -22.89
CA ARG A 76 -16.67 -20.05 -24.06
C ARG A 76 -17.12 -18.73 -24.71
N ALA A 77 -17.31 -17.68 -23.93
CA ALA A 77 -17.70 -16.37 -24.45
C ALA A 77 -16.53 -15.64 -25.16
N CYS A 78 -15.30 -15.82 -24.66
CA CYS A 78 -14.13 -15.09 -25.16
C CYS A 78 -13.22 -15.93 -26.09
N ASN A 79 -13.44 -17.25 -26.17
CA ASN A 79 -12.55 -18.25 -26.79
C ASN A 79 -11.07 -18.05 -26.43
N ARG A 80 -10.78 -17.78 -25.15
CA ARG A 80 -9.42 -17.53 -24.64
C ARG A 80 -9.07 -18.49 -23.51
N LYS A 81 -7.83 -19.01 -23.53
CA LYS A 81 -7.23 -19.79 -22.43
C LYS A 81 -6.92 -18.86 -21.24
N ILE A 82 -7.47 -19.16 -20.07
CA ILE A 82 -7.31 -18.42 -18.82
C ILE A 82 -6.75 -19.36 -17.76
N LYS A 83 -5.91 -18.88 -16.85
CA LYS A 83 -5.43 -19.71 -15.73
C LYS A 83 -6.61 -20.15 -14.86
N ALA A 84 -6.66 -21.45 -14.55
CA ALA A 84 -7.66 -22.07 -13.71
C ALA A 84 -7.48 -21.62 -12.24
N HIS A 85 -7.93 -20.40 -11.92
CA HIS A 85 -7.86 -19.81 -10.59
C HIS A 85 -9.11 -18.98 -10.32
N LYS A 86 -9.85 -19.28 -9.25
CA LYS A 86 -11.09 -18.58 -8.86
C LYS A 86 -11.01 -17.04 -9.01
N GLY A 87 -10.01 -16.40 -8.39
CA GLY A 87 -9.86 -14.94 -8.49
C GLY A 87 -9.54 -14.42 -9.91
N ILE A 88 -8.92 -15.24 -10.77
CA ILE A 88 -8.66 -14.86 -12.17
C ILE A 88 -9.96 -15.00 -12.99
N LEU A 89 -10.76 -16.04 -12.72
CA LEU A 89 -12.08 -16.20 -13.33
C LEU A 89 -13.03 -15.07 -12.92
N GLU A 90 -13.06 -14.69 -11.63
CA GLU A 90 -13.87 -13.56 -11.14
C GLU A 90 -13.47 -12.22 -11.74
N THR A 91 -12.16 -11.98 -11.90
CA THR A 91 -11.67 -10.76 -12.55
C THR A 91 -11.95 -10.77 -14.05
N HIS A 92 -11.83 -11.93 -14.70
CA HIS A 92 -12.19 -12.09 -16.11
C HIS A 92 -13.68 -11.82 -16.36
N GLN A 93 -14.57 -12.32 -15.50
CA GLN A 93 -16.01 -12.09 -15.59
C GLN A 93 -16.36 -10.59 -15.63
N LYS A 94 -15.58 -9.76 -14.94
CA LYS A 94 -15.77 -8.31 -14.86
C LYS A 94 -15.15 -7.54 -16.03
N THR A 95 -14.40 -8.21 -16.92
CA THR A 95 -13.78 -7.52 -18.06
C THR A 95 -14.83 -7.10 -19.07
N LYS A 96 -14.70 -5.88 -19.61
CA LYS A 96 -15.64 -5.34 -20.61
C LYS A 96 -15.81 -6.26 -21.82
N LYS A 97 -14.71 -6.88 -22.28
CA LYS A 97 -14.73 -7.84 -23.39
C LYS A 97 -15.59 -9.06 -23.06
N HIS A 98 -15.43 -9.64 -21.88
CA HIS A 98 -16.26 -10.76 -21.45
C HIS A 98 -17.73 -10.37 -21.35
N ILE A 99 -18.04 -9.21 -20.76
CA ILE A 99 -19.42 -8.73 -20.64
C ILE A 99 -20.06 -8.50 -22.01
N LYS A 100 -19.35 -7.85 -22.96
CA LYS A 100 -19.82 -7.62 -24.34
C LYS A 100 -20.14 -8.93 -25.05
N ASN A 101 -19.23 -9.90 -25.00
CA ASN A 101 -19.42 -11.21 -25.64
C ASN A 101 -20.51 -12.06 -24.95
N LEU A 102 -20.61 -11.99 -23.62
CA LEU A 102 -21.63 -12.73 -22.87
C LEU A 102 -23.05 -12.18 -23.13
N SER A 103 -23.18 -10.87 -23.39
CA SER A 103 -24.46 -10.25 -23.73
C SER A 103 -24.96 -10.59 -25.15
N GLY A 104 -24.19 -11.32 -25.97
CA GLY A 104 -24.61 -11.70 -27.33
C GLY A 104 -24.85 -10.51 -28.28
N SER A 105 -24.39 -9.31 -27.90
CA SER A 105 -24.46 -8.10 -28.72
C SER A 105 -23.29 -8.10 -29.71
N ASP A 106 -23.32 -9.05 -30.65
CA ASP A 106 -22.29 -9.26 -31.68
C ASP A 106 -22.40 -8.27 -32.85
N ASP A 107 -23.10 -7.15 -32.67
CA ASP A 107 -23.58 -6.30 -33.77
C ASP A 107 -22.78 -5.02 -34.01
N ILE A 108 -21.52 -4.94 -33.55
CA ILE A 108 -20.62 -3.83 -33.92
C ILE A 108 -19.20 -4.36 -34.08
N GLU A 109 -18.83 -4.57 -35.35
CA GLU A 109 -17.46 -4.65 -35.84
C GLU A 109 -16.74 -3.33 -35.51
N ASP A 110 -16.11 -3.26 -34.34
CA ASP A 110 -15.12 -2.22 -34.04
C ASP A 110 -13.82 -2.58 -34.80
N GLU A 111 -13.80 -2.33 -36.11
CA GLU A 111 -12.56 -2.06 -36.86
C GLU A 111 -11.92 -0.76 -36.36
N ASP A 112 -11.35 -0.73 -35.15
CA ASP A 112 -10.37 0.31 -34.82
C ASP A 112 -9.48 -0.10 -33.63
N GLU A 113 -8.48 -0.95 -33.88
CA GLU A 113 -7.36 -1.07 -32.94
C GLU A 113 -6.03 -1.27 -33.66
N THR A 114 -5.62 -0.26 -34.42
CA THR A 114 -4.20 0.04 -34.63
C THR A 114 -3.95 1.50 -35.02
N ARG A 115 -4.22 2.44 -34.10
CA ARG A 115 -3.56 3.75 -34.12
C ARG A 115 -2.73 3.97 -32.86
N LYS A 116 -1.41 3.85 -33.06
CA LYS A 116 -0.33 4.38 -32.21
C LYS A 116 -0.67 5.81 -31.76
N PRO A 117 -0.24 6.22 -30.55
CA PRO A 117 -0.36 7.60 -30.12
C PRO A 117 0.60 8.49 -30.91
N GLU A 118 0.10 9.09 -31.99
CA GLU A 118 0.71 10.28 -32.57
C GLU A 118 0.41 11.49 -31.67
N ARG A 119 1.50 12.08 -31.19
CA ARG A 119 1.80 13.50 -31.01
C ARG A 119 0.59 14.47 -30.94
N PRO A 120 0.55 15.41 -29.96
CA PRO A 120 -0.49 16.44 -29.89
C PRO A 120 -0.45 17.32 -31.15
N SER A 121 -1.33 17.04 -32.09
CA SER A 121 -1.62 17.91 -33.23
C SER A 121 -2.60 18.98 -32.78
N GLU A 122 -2.26 20.19 -33.19
CA GLU A 122 -2.91 21.48 -33.03
C GLU A 122 -4.45 21.46 -33.14
N PRO A 123 -5.13 22.44 -32.53
CA PRO A 123 -6.58 22.58 -32.62
C PRO A 123 -6.99 22.79 -34.08
N LYS A 124 -7.62 21.75 -34.66
CA LYS A 124 -8.39 21.86 -35.90
C LYS A 124 -9.56 22.81 -35.64
N VAL A 125 -9.37 24.06 -36.03
CA VAL A 125 -10.42 25.04 -36.24
C VAL A 125 -11.38 24.44 -37.27
N PHE A 126 -12.53 23.95 -36.81
CA PHE A 126 -13.62 23.60 -37.71
C PHE A 126 -14.14 24.89 -38.34
N ASN A 127 -13.65 25.15 -39.55
CA ASN A 127 -14.14 26.18 -40.44
C ASN A 127 -15.53 25.72 -40.92
N ILE A 128 -16.59 26.20 -40.26
CA ILE A 128 -17.97 26.01 -40.71
C ILE A 128 -18.10 26.81 -42.02
N PRO A 129 -18.44 26.17 -43.17
CA PRO A 129 -18.67 26.89 -44.40
C PRO A 129 -19.85 27.85 -44.23
N ASN A 130 -19.58 29.14 -44.46
CA ASN A 130 -20.56 30.20 -44.69
C ASN A 130 -21.72 29.65 -45.55
N GLN A 131 -22.90 29.54 -44.94
CA GLN A 131 -24.13 29.45 -45.70
C GLN A 131 -24.39 30.79 -46.40
N PRO A 132 -24.91 30.78 -47.63
CA PRO A 132 -25.25 31.99 -48.37
C PRO A 132 -26.36 32.75 -47.65
N THR A 133 -26.06 34.00 -47.30
CA THR A 133 -27.00 35.03 -46.88
C THR A 133 -28.06 35.20 -47.96
N VAL A 134 -29.31 34.86 -47.62
CA VAL A 134 -30.51 35.18 -48.41
C VAL A 134 -30.85 36.66 -48.17
N GLU A 135 -29.97 37.54 -48.67
CA GLU A 135 -30.19 38.98 -48.75
C GLU A 135 -30.43 39.34 -50.21
N GLN A 136 -31.63 39.10 -50.71
CA GLN A 136 -32.19 39.84 -51.84
C GLN A 136 -33.64 39.43 -52.10
N MET A 137 -34.44 40.43 -52.46
CA MET A 137 -35.85 40.37 -52.85
C MET A 137 -36.87 40.55 -51.72
N LEU A 138 -36.89 41.73 -51.11
CA LEU A 138 -38.14 42.45 -50.80
C LEU A 138 -37.90 43.96 -50.94
N SER A 139 -37.73 44.39 -52.18
CA SER A 139 -38.08 45.73 -52.61
C SER A 139 -39.53 45.71 -53.04
N ASP A 140 -40.42 46.26 -52.21
CA ASP A 140 -41.52 47.10 -52.68
C ASP A 140 -42.19 47.77 -51.48
N ASP A 141 -41.75 49.02 -51.28
CA ASP A 141 -42.40 50.07 -50.51
C ASP A 141 -43.86 50.21 -50.93
N GLN A 142 -44.75 49.54 -50.20
CA GLN A 142 -46.11 50.04 -50.00
C GLN A 142 -46.29 50.21 -48.50
N PHE A 143 -45.79 51.36 -48.02
CA PHE A 143 -45.85 51.83 -46.64
C PHE A 143 -47.32 51.97 -46.20
N SER A 144 -47.94 50.88 -45.78
CA SER A 144 -49.19 50.93 -45.04
C SER A 144 -48.85 51.52 -43.68
N PHE A 145 -49.17 52.81 -43.51
CA PHE A 145 -49.20 53.49 -42.22
C PHE A 145 -50.34 52.90 -41.40
N PHE A 146 -50.20 51.63 -41.04
CA PHE A 146 -51.07 50.92 -40.14
C PHE A 146 -50.75 51.50 -38.77
N THR A 147 -51.59 52.42 -38.31
CA THR A 147 -51.56 52.90 -36.94
C THR A 147 -51.62 51.65 -36.06
N GLU A 148 -50.51 51.31 -35.40
CA GLU A 148 -50.43 50.16 -34.50
C GLU A 148 -51.66 50.17 -33.61
N SER A 149 -52.41 49.07 -33.65
CA SER A 149 -53.56 48.92 -32.77
C SER A 149 -53.04 49.02 -31.34
N PRO A 150 -53.69 49.78 -30.43
CA PRO A 150 -53.32 49.83 -29.02
C PRO A 150 -53.18 48.43 -28.36
N ILE A 151 -53.86 47.43 -28.94
CA ILE A 151 -53.77 46.02 -28.54
C ILE A 151 -52.39 45.43 -28.88
N ASP A 152 -51.82 45.73 -30.05
CA ASP A 152 -50.52 45.21 -30.48
C ASP A 152 -49.39 45.81 -29.65
N ALA A 153 -49.47 47.11 -29.33
CA ALA A 153 -48.52 47.75 -28.42
C ALA A 153 -48.57 47.13 -27.01
N ALA A 154 -49.76 46.77 -26.51
CA ALA A 154 -49.90 46.10 -25.23
C ALA A 154 -49.34 44.66 -25.27
N HIS A 155 -49.61 43.90 -26.33
CA HIS A 155 -49.01 42.58 -26.52
C HIS A 155 -47.48 42.65 -26.59
N GLN A 156 -46.93 43.60 -27.34
CA GLN A 156 -45.48 43.77 -27.44
C GLN A 156 -44.85 44.13 -26.08
N ALA A 157 -45.50 44.99 -25.29
CA ALA A 157 -45.06 45.30 -23.93
C ALA A 157 -45.07 44.07 -23.02
N ILE A 158 -46.09 43.20 -23.13
CA ILE A 158 -46.18 41.95 -22.37
C ILE A 158 -45.08 40.98 -22.80
N THR A 159 -44.87 40.78 -24.11
CA THR A 159 -43.81 39.90 -24.63
C THR A 159 -42.44 40.36 -24.15
N ASN A 160 -42.14 41.66 -24.24
CA ASN A 160 -40.88 42.23 -23.75
C ASN A 160 -40.68 42.01 -22.24
N LEU A 161 -41.76 42.03 -21.44
CA LEU A 161 -41.69 41.73 -20.01
C LEU A 161 -41.39 40.25 -19.75
N ILE A 162 -42.04 39.35 -20.50
CA ILE A 162 -41.80 37.90 -20.43
C ILE A 162 -40.35 37.60 -20.80
N ASP A 163 -39.84 38.15 -21.90
CA ASP A 163 -38.46 37.94 -22.35
C ASP A 163 -37.46 38.39 -21.29
N LYS A 164 -37.66 39.56 -20.69
CA LYS A 164 -36.80 40.05 -19.57
C LYS A 164 -36.85 39.14 -18.34
N LEU A 165 -38.01 38.57 -18.01
CA LEU A 165 -38.14 37.64 -16.89
C LEU A 165 -37.43 36.32 -17.17
N VAL A 166 -37.55 35.82 -18.41
CA VAL A 166 -36.88 34.60 -18.88
C VAL A 166 -35.35 34.80 -18.92
N GLU A 167 -34.88 35.93 -19.45
CA GLU A 167 -33.46 36.30 -19.46
C GLU A 167 -32.89 36.35 -18.04
N LYS A 168 -33.56 37.07 -17.12
CA LYS A 168 -33.15 37.14 -15.72
C LYS A 168 -33.15 35.76 -15.03
N TYR A 169 -34.10 34.90 -15.36
CA TYR A 169 -34.12 33.53 -14.85
C TYR A 169 -32.92 32.73 -15.35
N HIS A 170 -32.58 32.83 -16.64
CA HIS A 170 -31.43 32.16 -17.23
C HIS A 170 -30.11 32.67 -16.66
N GLU A 171 -29.94 33.97 -16.49
CA GLU A 171 -28.78 34.57 -15.84
C GLU A 171 -28.59 34.01 -14.42
N ASN A 172 -29.66 34.02 -13.61
CA ASN A 172 -29.61 33.51 -12.25
C ASN A 172 -29.29 32.00 -12.22
N ARG A 173 -29.85 31.22 -13.14
CA ARG A 173 -29.53 29.79 -13.28
C ARG A 173 -28.06 29.57 -13.65
N LEU A 174 -27.51 30.38 -14.55
CA LEU A 174 -26.10 30.30 -14.94
C LEU A 174 -25.18 30.66 -13.77
N GLU A 175 -25.49 31.70 -13.00
CA GLU A 175 -24.72 32.05 -11.80
C GLU A 175 -24.77 30.95 -10.74
N ASN A 176 -25.94 30.35 -10.50
CA ASN A 176 -26.05 29.21 -9.58
C ASN A 176 -25.21 28.01 -10.04
N LEU A 177 -25.21 27.70 -11.34
CA LEU A 177 -24.37 26.63 -11.91
C LEU A 177 -22.88 26.95 -11.81
N LYS A 178 -22.47 28.22 -11.94
CA LYS A 178 -21.07 28.63 -11.75
C LYS A 178 -20.64 28.40 -10.29
N VAL A 179 -21.47 28.80 -9.33
CA VAL A 179 -21.20 28.59 -7.90
C VAL A 179 -21.10 27.09 -7.58
N GLU A 180 -22.00 26.27 -8.11
CA GLU A 180 -21.97 24.81 -7.92
C GLU A 180 -20.70 24.18 -8.50
N ASN A 181 -20.32 24.54 -9.73
CA ASN A 181 -19.08 24.05 -10.34
C ASN A 181 -17.84 24.49 -9.56
N GLN A 182 -17.82 25.72 -9.06
CA GLN A 182 -16.73 26.22 -8.22
C GLN A 182 -16.62 25.43 -6.90
N ALA A 183 -17.75 25.13 -6.26
CA ALA A 183 -17.78 24.32 -5.04
C ALA A 183 -17.26 22.89 -5.30
N ILE A 184 -17.67 22.26 -6.41
CA ILE A 184 -17.17 20.94 -6.81
C ILE A 184 -15.64 20.97 -7.03
N MET A 185 -15.12 22.01 -7.69
CA MET A 185 -13.68 22.17 -7.90
C MET A 185 -12.92 22.32 -6.58
N GLN A 186 -13.45 23.10 -5.62
CA GLN A 186 -12.87 23.25 -4.29
C GLN A 186 -12.83 21.91 -3.53
N LEU A 187 -13.94 21.17 -3.52
CA LEU A 187 -14.01 19.85 -2.89
C LEU A 187 -13.00 18.86 -3.50
N ASN A 188 -12.80 18.89 -4.81
CA ASN A 188 -11.80 18.06 -5.48
C ASN A 188 -10.37 18.42 -5.05
N VAL A 189 -10.06 19.71 -4.91
CA VAL A 189 -8.77 20.19 -4.40
C VAL A 189 -8.55 19.75 -2.95
N GLU A 190 -9.55 19.92 -2.09
CA GLU A 190 -9.49 19.50 -0.69
C GLU A 190 -9.31 17.98 -0.56
N ARG A 191 -10.04 17.20 -1.37
CA ARG A 191 -9.88 15.75 -1.43
C ARG A 191 -8.46 15.35 -1.84
N ALA A 192 -7.88 16.02 -2.83
CA ALA A 192 -6.50 15.78 -3.24
C ALA A 192 -5.50 16.15 -2.13
N ASN A 193 -5.74 17.23 -1.39
CA ASN A 193 -4.93 17.62 -0.23
C ASN A 193 -5.00 16.59 0.89
N LEU A 194 -6.19 16.07 1.19
CA LEU A 194 -6.39 15.04 2.21
C LEU A 194 -5.62 13.76 1.86
N ILE A 195 -5.72 13.29 0.62
CA ILE A 195 -4.97 12.12 0.13
C ILE A 195 -3.46 12.35 0.25
N ARG A 196 -2.96 13.55 -0.10
CA ARG A 196 -1.54 13.90 0.07
C ARG A 196 -1.12 13.87 1.54
N SER A 197 -1.91 14.46 2.44
CA SER A 197 -1.65 14.46 3.88
C SER A 197 -1.66 13.05 4.47
N GLU A 198 -2.60 12.20 4.07
CA GLU A 198 -2.67 10.81 4.53
C GLU A 198 -1.44 10.00 4.08
N ASN A 199 -1.03 10.17 2.81
CA ASN A 199 0.18 9.55 2.28
C ASN A 199 1.43 10.02 3.03
N GLN A 200 1.50 11.31 3.39
CA GLN A 200 2.59 11.85 4.19
C GLN A 200 2.63 11.22 5.58
N ARG A 201 1.51 11.18 6.31
CA ARG A 201 1.44 10.50 7.63
C ARG A 201 1.81 9.03 7.55
N LYS A 202 1.46 8.35 6.45
CA LYS A 202 1.83 6.95 6.21
C LYS A 202 3.34 6.79 5.99
N LEU A 203 3.99 7.75 5.33
CA LEU A 203 5.43 7.78 5.14
C LEU A 203 6.14 8.01 6.49
N GLU A 204 5.70 8.98 7.28
CA GLU A 204 6.22 9.29 8.61
C GLU A 204 6.14 8.06 9.55
N ARG A 205 5.02 7.33 9.53
CA ARG A 205 4.89 6.08 10.30
C ARG A 205 5.91 5.00 9.88
N ARG A 206 6.22 4.90 8.58
CA ARG A 206 7.22 3.94 8.09
C ARG A 206 8.63 4.35 8.53
N GLU A 207 8.97 5.62 8.42
CA GLU A 207 10.26 6.15 8.84
C GLU A 207 10.49 5.97 10.35
N MET A 208 9.46 6.24 11.16
CA MET A 208 9.49 5.98 12.60
C MET A 208 9.69 4.48 12.89
N GLN A 209 8.99 3.60 12.18
CA GLN A 209 9.15 2.16 12.33
C GLN A 209 10.57 1.69 11.94
N GLU A 210 11.14 2.22 10.87
CA GLU A 210 12.51 1.93 10.45
C GLU A 210 13.54 2.41 11.47
N THR A 211 13.31 3.58 12.07
CA THR A 211 14.14 4.13 13.14
C THR A 211 14.10 3.23 14.38
N ASN A 212 12.92 2.86 14.84
CA ASN A 212 12.74 1.94 15.98
C ASN A 212 13.41 0.59 15.70
N ASN A 213 13.29 0.06 14.47
CA ASN A 213 13.97 -1.18 14.08
C ASN A 213 15.50 -1.04 14.10
N ARG A 214 16.04 0.09 13.62
CA ARG A 214 17.48 0.37 13.67
C ARG A 214 17.98 0.47 15.10
N GLU A 215 17.24 1.15 15.97
CA GLU A 215 17.56 1.27 17.40
C GLU A 215 17.53 -0.09 18.10
N ALA A 216 16.51 -0.90 17.85
CA ALA A 216 16.42 -2.26 18.41
C ALA A 216 17.61 -3.13 18.00
N LEU A 217 18.02 -3.07 16.72
CA LEU A 217 19.22 -3.77 16.24
C LEU A 217 20.50 -3.23 16.88
N ALA A 218 20.60 -1.92 17.09
CA ALA A 218 21.75 -1.31 17.76
C ALA A 218 21.86 -1.76 19.23
N VAL A 219 20.74 -1.83 19.95
CA VAL A 219 20.68 -2.36 21.32
C VAL A 219 21.10 -3.82 21.36
N GLN A 220 20.57 -4.65 20.44
CA GLN A 220 20.95 -6.05 20.34
C GLN A 220 22.45 -6.23 20.06
N LEU A 221 23.02 -5.42 19.17
CA LEU A 221 24.45 -5.47 18.86
C LEU A 221 25.30 -5.08 20.06
N LYS A 222 24.93 -4.03 20.79
CA LYS A 222 25.60 -3.62 22.03
C LYS A 222 25.58 -4.71 23.09
N PHE A 223 24.44 -5.39 23.25
CA PHE A 223 24.32 -6.49 24.19
C PHE A 223 25.27 -7.65 23.83
N MET A 224 25.32 -8.05 22.56
CA MET A 224 26.28 -9.09 22.13
C MET A 224 27.74 -8.64 22.34
N GLN A 225 28.07 -7.38 22.06
CA GLN A 225 29.40 -6.84 22.31
C GLN A 225 29.78 -6.91 23.79
N GLN A 226 28.86 -6.54 24.69
CA GLN A 226 29.08 -6.61 26.13
C GLN A 226 29.29 -8.05 26.61
N GLN A 227 28.57 -9.03 26.04
CA GLN A 227 28.79 -10.45 26.32
C GLN A 227 30.18 -10.91 25.89
N HIS A 228 30.63 -10.51 24.70
CA HIS A 228 31.98 -10.82 24.22
C HIS A 228 33.06 -10.20 25.10
N GLU A 229 32.89 -8.92 25.47
CA GLU A 229 33.81 -8.21 26.36
C GLU A 229 33.89 -8.89 27.74
N THR A 230 32.75 -9.26 28.31
CA THR A 230 32.69 -10.00 29.58
C THR A 230 33.44 -11.33 29.50
N LYS A 231 33.28 -12.06 28.38
CA LYS A 231 33.97 -13.33 28.14
C LYS A 231 35.48 -13.13 28.00
N ILE A 232 35.92 -12.11 27.27
CA ILE A 232 37.35 -11.75 27.14
C ILE A 232 37.94 -11.43 28.52
N ASN A 233 37.29 -10.55 29.28
CA ASN A 233 37.72 -10.17 30.62
C ASN A 233 37.80 -11.37 31.59
N CYS A 234 36.93 -12.37 31.42
CA CYS A 234 36.98 -13.61 32.20
C CYS A 234 38.21 -14.46 31.85
N MET A 235 38.48 -14.66 30.55
CA MET A 235 39.65 -15.41 30.08
C MET A 235 40.97 -14.73 30.47
N GLU A 236 41.02 -13.39 30.43
CA GLU A 236 42.20 -12.62 30.86
C GLU A 236 42.48 -12.79 32.35
N ARG A 237 41.44 -12.69 33.20
CA ARG A 237 41.58 -12.95 34.64
C ARG A 237 42.06 -14.37 34.93
N GLU A 238 41.55 -15.37 34.20
CA GLU A 238 41.99 -16.76 34.35
C GLU A 238 43.45 -16.92 33.94
N ARG A 239 43.86 -16.32 32.83
CA ARG A 239 45.26 -16.31 32.37
C ARG A 239 46.18 -15.67 33.41
N ASP A 240 45.81 -14.52 33.95
CA ASP A 240 46.62 -13.80 34.92
C ASP A 240 46.72 -14.55 36.26
N ALA A 241 45.65 -15.24 36.67
CA ALA A 241 45.68 -16.12 37.84
C ALA A 241 46.64 -17.30 37.64
N LYS A 242 46.61 -17.93 36.45
CA LYS A 242 47.55 -19.00 36.09
C LYS A 242 49.00 -18.50 36.08
N LEU A 243 49.25 -17.30 35.55
CA LEU A 243 50.58 -16.69 35.53
C LEU A 243 51.10 -16.48 36.96
N LYS A 244 50.28 -15.91 37.85
CA LYS A 244 50.63 -15.74 39.27
C LYS A 244 50.91 -17.06 39.98
N ALA A 245 50.15 -18.13 39.66
CA ALA A 245 50.41 -19.44 40.23
C ALA A 245 51.76 -20.01 39.81
N VAL A 246 52.15 -19.83 38.54
CA VAL A 246 53.47 -20.23 38.03
C VAL A 246 54.58 -19.40 38.69
N GLU A 247 54.40 -18.09 38.83
CA GLU A 247 55.35 -17.22 39.55
C GLU A 247 55.55 -17.67 41.00
N GLN A 248 54.48 -18.03 41.70
CA GLN A 248 54.56 -18.58 43.06
C GLN A 248 55.30 -19.91 43.11
N GLN A 249 55.04 -20.83 42.17
CA GLN A 249 55.76 -22.09 42.07
C GLN A 249 57.27 -21.87 41.84
N LEU A 250 57.63 -20.94 40.96
CA LEU A 250 59.02 -20.56 40.73
C LEU A 250 59.68 -19.95 41.98
N MET A 251 58.95 -19.13 42.75
CA MET A 251 59.42 -18.59 44.01
C MET A 251 59.73 -19.71 45.03
N PHE A 252 58.82 -20.68 45.19
CA PHE A 252 59.04 -21.82 46.08
C PHE A 252 60.22 -22.68 45.63
N ALA A 253 60.30 -23.00 44.34
CA ALA A 253 61.42 -23.77 43.77
C ALA A 253 62.77 -23.07 44.00
N ARG A 254 62.81 -21.74 43.86
CA ARG A 254 64.00 -20.94 44.16
C ARG A 254 64.39 -21.02 45.64
N GLN A 255 63.44 -20.88 46.57
CA GLN A 255 63.71 -21.00 47.99
C GLN A 255 64.22 -22.40 48.38
N GLU A 256 63.64 -23.46 47.80
CA GLU A 256 64.11 -24.82 48.01
C GLU A 256 65.53 -25.03 47.49
N TYR A 257 65.83 -24.50 46.30
CA TYR A 257 67.17 -24.52 45.73
C TYR A 257 68.17 -23.82 46.64
N GLU A 258 67.86 -22.61 47.12
CA GLU A 258 68.71 -21.85 48.04
C GLU A 258 68.95 -22.61 49.36
N ARG A 259 67.93 -23.31 49.90
CA ARG A 259 68.11 -24.18 51.08
C ARG A 259 69.04 -25.36 50.79
N LYS A 260 68.87 -26.03 49.65
CA LYS A 260 69.70 -27.17 49.24
C LYS A 260 71.17 -26.76 49.05
N VAL A 261 71.42 -25.60 48.43
CA VAL A 261 72.77 -25.04 48.28
C VAL A 261 73.42 -24.77 49.63
N LYS A 262 72.70 -24.12 50.57
CA LYS A 262 73.22 -23.88 51.93
C LYS A 262 73.59 -25.16 52.67
N LEU A 263 72.79 -26.22 52.52
CA LEU A 263 73.09 -27.53 53.12
C LEU A 263 74.35 -28.16 52.51
N LEU A 264 74.52 -28.07 51.19
CA LEU A 264 75.73 -28.55 50.51
C LEU A 264 76.98 -27.79 50.98
N ASP A 265 76.89 -26.46 51.12
CA ASP A 265 77.99 -25.64 51.63
C ASP A 265 78.38 -26.04 53.06
N GLN A 266 77.40 -26.30 53.93
CA GLN A 266 77.66 -26.80 55.29
C GLN A 266 78.36 -28.16 55.29
N GLN A 267 77.93 -29.09 54.43
CA GLN A 267 78.58 -30.39 54.28
C GLN A 267 80.03 -30.24 53.82
N LEU A 268 80.28 -29.39 52.81
CA LEU A 268 81.64 -29.09 52.32
C LEU A 268 82.53 -28.47 53.40
N GLN A 269 81.98 -27.60 54.25
CA GLN A 269 82.72 -27.02 55.38
C GLN A 269 83.07 -28.07 56.44
N SER A 270 82.17 -29.03 56.71
CA SER A 270 82.41 -30.09 57.71
C SER A 270 83.49 -31.11 57.30
N MET A 271 83.85 -31.16 56.02
CA MET A 271 84.89 -32.05 55.50
C MET A 271 86.30 -31.44 55.52
N LYS A 272 86.45 -30.16 55.88
CA LYS A 272 87.75 -29.49 56.02
C LYS A 272 88.24 -29.55 57.46
#